data_AF-A0A1F7TAS1-F1
#
_entry.id   AF-A0A1F7TAS1-F1
#
_cell.length_a   1.000
_cell.length_b   1.000
_cell.length_c   1.000
_cell.angle_alpha   90.00
_cell.angle_beta   90.00
_cell.angle_gamma   90.00
#
_symmetry.space_group_name_H-M   'P 1'
#
loop_
_entity.id
_entity.type
_entity.pdbx_description
1 polymer ?
#
loop_
_entity_poly.entity_id
_entity_poly.type
_entity_poly.pdbx_seq_one_letter_code
_entity_poly.pdbx_strand_id
1 'polypeptide(L)'
;MTGRVAERAPLEDAAALPVRLASRVEVADAFFPRLLGLMGRALGEGEGLYIAPCASIHTFFMRVPIDAAFLDEEGRAVALFHALAPGRVTRWVPGARGVLELPAGTLAARGFREGQRVDMAGWTRARGRGRLAGRWAANLALGGFWLYLAARLLPALARGEGGAAAAMLFAVNTLIALLFVTRREEKRLTGLAKDRVVTFLSVLLSFSLLPAPGASLIPAGWASLLLALCLGGVFLAYLSLGRSFGLVPADRGLKTAGLYRWVRHPLYGAEMAFFACFLLANFTARNAAVTAGLFVSLHLRALAEERLLAREEAYRSYSQRVRARYIPRLV
;
A
#
# COMPACT_ATOMS: atom_id res chain seq x y z
N MET A 1 58.50 41.67 13.42
CA MET A 1 57.04 41.59 13.65
C MET A 1 56.37 42.39 12.53
N THR A 2 55.53 41.90 11.63
CA THR A 2 54.85 40.62 11.38
C THR A 2 54.39 40.72 9.92
N GLY A 3 54.91 39.86 9.04
CA GLY A 3 54.46 39.79 7.65
C GLY A 3 53.04 39.24 7.58
N ARG A 4 52.14 39.95 6.92
CA ARG A 4 50.79 39.45 6.59
C ARG A 4 50.93 38.37 5.54
N VAL A 5 50.79 37.12 5.95
CA VAL A 5 50.53 35.99 5.04
C VAL A 5 49.10 36.16 4.54
N ALA A 6 48.94 36.42 3.25
CA ALA A 6 47.65 36.36 2.59
C ALA A 6 47.21 34.88 2.51
N GLU A 7 46.23 34.54 3.32
CA GLU A 7 45.57 33.23 3.31
C GLU A 7 44.88 33.06 1.95
N ARG A 8 45.37 32.11 1.14
CA ARG A 8 44.74 31.75 -0.12
C ARG A 8 43.36 31.15 0.18
N ALA A 9 42.31 31.75 -0.39
CA ALA A 9 40.98 31.18 -0.40
C ALA A 9 41.02 29.72 -0.91
N PRO A 10 40.17 28.82 -0.40
CA PRO A 10 40.04 27.49 -0.95
C PRO A 10 39.68 27.63 -2.43
N LEU A 11 40.44 26.97 -3.29
CA LEU A 11 40.06 26.76 -4.68
C LEU A 11 38.72 26.03 -4.66
N GLU A 12 37.62 26.78 -4.82
CA GLU A 12 36.34 26.20 -5.20
C GLU A 12 36.62 25.37 -6.45
N ASP A 13 36.42 24.05 -6.34
CA ASP A 13 36.54 23.09 -7.42
C ASP A 13 35.91 23.71 -8.68
N ALA A 14 36.76 24.01 -9.66
CA ALA A 14 36.34 24.47 -10.96
C ALA A 14 35.21 23.57 -11.43
N ALA A 15 34.01 24.12 -11.60
CA ALA A 15 32.80 23.38 -11.91
C ALA A 15 33.05 22.52 -13.15
N ALA A 16 33.35 21.24 -12.93
CA ALA A 16 33.64 20.30 -14.00
C ALA A 16 32.43 20.27 -14.93
N LEU A 17 32.68 20.48 -16.22
CA LEU A 17 31.62 20.39 -17.23
C LEU A 17 30.90 19.05 -17.08
N PRO A 18 29.56 19.02 -17.20
CA PRO A 18 28.78 17.80 -16.98
C PRO A 18 29.23 16.69 -17.94
N VAL A 19 29.69 15.57 -17.38
CA VAL A 19 30.09 14.39 -18.16
C VAL A 19 28.86 13.54 -18.44
N ARG A 20 28.56 13.30 -19.71
CA ARG A 20 27.47 12.41 -20.11
C ARG A 20 27.84 10.97 -19.76
N LEU A 21 26.97 10.23 -19.08
CA LEU A 21 27.15 8.78 -18.85
C LEU A 21 26.45 7.93 -19.92
N ALA A 22 25.25 8.35 -20.34
CA ALA A 22 24.44 7.68 -21.36
C ALA A 22 23.71 8.74 -22.22
N SER A 23 23.46 8.43 -23.50
CA SER A 23 22.60 9.22 -24.40
C SER A 23 21.13 8.85 -24.26
N ARG A 24 20.82 7.60 -23.89
CA ARG A 24 19.46 7.09 -23.70
C ARG A 24 19.40 6.22 -22.45
N VAL A 25 18.45 6.49 -21.57
CA VAL A 25 18.22 5.69 -20.36
C VAL A 25 16.78 5.18 -20.36
N GLU A 26 16.60 3.86 -20.34
CA GLU A 26 15.31 3.21 -20.09
C GLU A 26 15.01 3.21 -18.59
N VAL A 27 13.75 3.36 -18.19
CA VAL A 27 13.35 3.37 -16.77
C VAL A 27 12.45 2.18 -16.46
N ALA A 28 12.87 1.36 -15.49
CA ALA A 28 12.10 0.24 -14.95
C ALA A 28 11.55 0.60 -13.55
N ASP A 29 10.28 1.01 -13.48
CA ASP A 29 9.61 1.47 -12.25
C ASP A 29 8.51 0.53 -11.70
N ALA A 30 8.19 -0.55 -12.44
CA ALA A 30 7.17 -1.54 -12.12
C ALA A 30 7.77 -2.91 -11.76
N PHE A 31 7.02 -3.78 -11.06
CA PHE A 31 7.53 -5.05 -10.53
C PHE A 31 8.16 -5.96 -11.59
N PHE A 32 7.47 -6.23 -12.71
CA PHE A 32 7.97 -7.11 -13.76
C PHE A 32 9.18 -6.55 -14.52
N PRO A 33 9.18 -5.28 -14.99
CA PRO A 33 10.37 -4.66 -15.57
C PRO A 33 11.59 -4.68 -14.64
N ARG A 34 11.39 -4.52 -13.33
CA ARG A 34 12.47 -4.58 -12.32
C ARG A 34 13.01 -5.99 -12.10
N LEU A 35 12.14 -7.00 -12.15
CA LEU A 35 12.54 -8.41 -12.02
C LEU A 35 13.31 -8.90 -13.26
N LEU A 36 12.89 -8.47 -14.44
CA LEU A 36 13.53 -8.86 -15.71
C LEU A 36 14.84 -8.11 -15.96
N GLY A 37 14.90 -6.80 -15.66
CA GLY A 37 16.12 -6.00 -15.86
C GLY A 37 16.72 -6.16 -17.25
N LEU A 38 17.96 -6.66 -17.30
CA LEU A 38 18.71 -6.97 -18.53
C LEU A 38 18.73 -8.49 -18.86
N MET A 39 17.84 -9.31 -18.31
CA MET A 39 17.77 -10.74 -18.63
C MET A 39 17.56 -10.95 -20.14
N GLY A 40 18.51 -11.64 -20.78
CA GLY A 40 18.46 -11.93 -22.21
C GLY A 40 18.76 -10.75 -23.14
N ARG A 41 19.11 -9.56 -22.63
CA ARG A 41 19.47 -8.37 -23.44
C ARG A 41 20.79 -7.74 -22.98
N ALA A 42 21.43 -6.99 -23.87
CA ALA A 42 22.63 -6.20 -23.57
C ALA A 42 22.35 -4.72 -23.84
N LEU A 43 23.06 -3.84 -23.14
CA LEU A 43 23.03 -2.40 -23.40
C LEU A 43 24.05 -2.06 -24.48
N GLY A 44 23.65 -1.27 -25.48
CA GLY A 44 24.57 -0.67 -26.44
C GLY A 44 25.38 0.49 -25.85
N GLU A 45 26.39 0.96 -26.58
CA GLU A 45 27.14 2.15 -26.17
C GLU A 45 26.22 3.37 -26.07
N GLY A 46 26.29 4.08 -24.95
CA GLY A 46 25.42 5.21 -24.67
C GLY A 46 24.00 4.85 -24.20
N GLU A 47 23.67 3.56 -24.07
CA GLU A 47 22.43 3.13 -23.44
C GLU A 47 22.62 2.90 -21.94
N GLY A 48 21.53 3.03 -21.18
CA GLY A 48 21.49 2.71 -19.77
C GLY A 48 20.11 2.22 -19.34
N LEU A 49 20.04 1.51 -18.22
CA LEU A 49 18.80 1.10 -17.58
C LEU A 49 18.78 1.64 -16.15
N TYR A 50 17.76 2.41 -15.80
CA TYR A 50 17.54 2.87 -14.44
C TYR A 50 16.41 2.07 -13.77
N ILE A 51 16.76 1.33 -12.72
CA ILE A 51 15.81 0.51 -11.96
C ILE A 51 15.47 1.21 -10.64
N ALA A 52 14.19 1.51 -10.42
CA ALA A 52 13.73 2.19 -9.20
C ALA A 52 12.37 1.68 -8.70
N PRO A 53 12.17 1.49 -7.37
CA PRO A 53 13.18 1.59 -6.33
C PRO A 53 14.12 0.37 -6.36
N CYS A 54 15.40 0.56 -6.06
CA CYS A 54 16.34 -0.55 -6.02
C CYS A 54 17.50 -0.27 -5.05
N ALA A 55 17.86 -1.28 -4.25
CA ALA A 55 18.96 -1.22 -3.29
C ALA A 55 19.87 -2.46 -3.35
N SER A 56 19.60 -3.40 -4.26
CA SER A 56 20.42 -4.56 -4.60
C SER A 56 19.94 -5.09 -5.94
N ILE A 57 20.86 -5.58 -6.78
CA ILE A 57 20.57 -6.19 -8.07
C ILE A 57 21.18 -7.58 -8.14
N HIS A 58 20.69 -8.36 -9.10
CA HIS A 58 21.33 -9.60 -9.52
C HIS A 58 21.64 -9.55 -11.00
N THR A 59 22.64 -10.33 -11.43
CA THR A 59 23.01 -10.51 -12.83
C THR A 59 22.73 -11.94 -13.31
N PHE A 60 21.81 -12.66 -12.66
CA PHE A 60 21.36 -13.97 -13.14
C PHE A 60 20.77 -13.86 -14.55
N PHE A 61 21.07 -14.86 -15.38
CA PHE A 61 20.60 -14.95 -16.78
C PHE A 61 21.06 -13.79 -17.69
N MET A 62 22.02 -12.98 -17.24
CA MET A 62 22.74 -12.05 -18.10
C MET A 62 23.88 -12.77 -18.83
N ARG A 63 24.24 -12.25 -20.00
CA ARG A 63 25.36 -12.79 -20.80
C ARG A 63 26.60 -11.89 -20.78
N VAL A 64 26.43 -10.63 -20.41
CA VAL A 64 27.48 -9.61 -20.41
C VAL A 64 27.61 -8.98 -19.02
N PRO A 65 28.82 -8.56 -18.61
CA PRO A 65 29.01 -7.79 -17.40
C PRO A 65 28.44 -6.37 -17.56
N ILE A 66 28.11 -5.73 -16.45
CA ILE A 66 27.60 -4.35 -16.41
C ILE A 66 28.30 -3.52 -15.35
N ASP A 67 28.31 -2.22 -15.55
CA ASP A 67 28.58 -1.27 -14.47
C ASP A 67 27.25 -0.89 -13.79
N ALA A 68 27.26 -0.71 -12.47
CA ALA A 68 26.07 -0.32 -11.71
C ALA A 68 26.38 0.80 -10.72
N ALA A 69 25.65 1.91 -10.83
CA ALA A 69 25.72 3.04 -9.90
C ALA A 69 24.43 3.13 -9.07
N PHE A 70 24.53 2.85 -7.77
CA PHE A 70 23.41 3.02 -6.83
C PHE A 70 23.27 4.49 -6.44
N LEU A 71 22.07 5.05 -6.59
CA LEU A 71 21.79 6.48 -6.40
C LEU A 71 20.82 6.72 -5.24
N ASP A 72 21.00 7.81 -4.48
CA ASP A 72 20.09 8.27 -3.41
C ASP A 72 18.86 9.06 -3.93
N GLU A 73 18.15 9.79 -3.04
CA GLU A 73 16.96 10.60 -3.41
C GLU A 73 17.31 11.85 -4.26
N GLU A 74 18.53 12.33 -4.15
CA GLU A 74 19.08 13.51 -4.81
C GLU A 74 19.81 13.16 -6.13
N GLY A 75 19.97 11.86 -6.41
CA GLY A 75 20.67 11.32 -7.57
C GLY A 75 22.18 11.20 -7.38
N ARG A 76 22.68 11.22 -6.13
CA ARG A 76 24.10 11.05 -5.82
C ARG A 76 24.44 9.57 -5.72
N ALA A 77 25.59 9.20 -6.25
CA ALA A 77 26.09 7.83 -6.19
C ALA A 77 26.52 7.46 -4.77
N VAL A 78 25.83 6.51 -4.16
CA VAL A 78 26.12 5.98 -2.81
C VAL A 78 26.91 4.67 -2.84
N ALA A 79 26.93 3.98 -3.98
CA ALA A 79 27.81 2.85 -4.21
C ALA A 79 28.03 2.62 -5.71
N LEU A 80 29.24 2.25 -6.11
CA LEU A 80 29.56 1.83 -7.48
C LEU A 80 30.01 0.37 -7.53
N PHE A 81 29.56 -0.35 -8.55
CA PHE A 81 30.04 -1.68 -8.90
C PHE A 81 30.52 -1.65 -10.34
N HIS A 82 31.81 -1.93 -10.55
CA HIS A 82 32.41 -2.01 -11.88
C HIS A 82 32.40 -3.44 -12.39
N ALA A 83 32.11 -3.61 -13.68
CA ALA A 83 32.18 -4.88 -14.41
C ALA A 83 31.58 -6.07 -13.63
N LEU A 84 30.38 -5.88 -13.07
CA LEU A 84 29.65 -6.90 -12.34
C LEU A 84 29.35 -8.10 -13.27
N ALA A 85 30.05 -9.20 -13.03
CA ALA A 85 29.96 -10.40 -13.86
C ALA A 85 28.57 -11.06 -13.81
N PRO A 86 28.16 -11.81 -14.84
CA PRO A 86 26.97 -12.65 -14.82
C PRO A 86 26.91 -13.61 -13.62
N GLY A 87 25.69 -13.90 -13.14
CA GLY A 87 25.46 -14.85 -12.05
C GLY A 87 25.97 -14.36 -10.69
N ARG A 88 25.83 -13.07 -10.40
CA ARG A 88 26.19 -12.43 -9.13
C ARG A 88 24.99 -11.71 -8.52
N VAL A 89 25.09 -11.44 -7.23
CA VAL A 89 24.14 -10.59 -6.49
C VAL A 89 24.95 -9.54 -5.77
N THR A 90 24.54 -8.27 -5.86
CA THR A 90 25.21 -7.21 -5.10
C THR A 90 24.78 -7.27 -3.63
N ARG A 91 25.67 -6.82 -2.75
CA ARG A 91 25.27 -6.55 -1.35
C ARG A 91 24.11 -5.55 -1.34
N TRP A 92 23.34 -5.58 -0.27
CA TRP A 92 22.37 -4.52 -0.01
C TRP A 92 23.10 -3.19 0.23
N VAL A 93 22.66 -2.13 -0.46
CA VAL A 93 23.24 -0.78 -0.39
C VAL A 93 22.27 0.14 0.38
N PRO A 94 22.56 0.46 1.66
CA PRO A 94 21.76 1.39 2.45
C PRO A 94 21.72 2.78 1.78
N GLY A 95 20.56 3.44 1.83
CA GLY A 95 20.38 4.79 1.26
C GLY A 95 20.12 4.81 -0.25
N ALA A 96 20.40 3.71 -0.98
CA ALA A 96 20.07 3.63 -2.38
C ALA A 96 18.54 3.63 -2.63
N ARG A 97 18.11 4.44 -3.58
CA ARG A 97 16.73 4.58 -4.03
C ARG A 97 16.54 4.13 -5.47
N GLY A 98 17.61 3.94 -6.22
CA GLY A 98 17.62 3.29 -7.52
C GLY A 98 19.03 2.91 -7.92
N VAL A 99 19.15 2.25 -9.06
CA VAL A 99 20.43 1.86 -9.64
C VAL A 99 20.41 2.17 -11.13
N LEU A 100 21.48 2.80 -11.61
CA LEU A 100 21.74 3.02 -13.02
C LEU A 100 22.71 1.93 -13.49
N GLU A 101 22.23 1.06 -14.37
CA GLU A 101 23.01 0.03 -15.05
C GLU A 101 23.51 0.57 -16.39
N LEU A 102 24.79 0.33 -16.68
CA LEU A 102 25.51 0.81 -17.86
C LEU A 102 26.35 -0.35 -18.45
N PRO A 103 26.75 -0.27 -19.73
CA PRO A 103 27.78 -1.16 -20.27
C PRO A 103 29.03 -1.17 -19.38
N ALA A 104 29.62 -2.35 -19.16
CA ALA A 104 30.81 -2.48 -18.32
C ALA A 104 31.94 -1.55 -18.80
N GLY A 105 32.62 -0.90 -17.85
CA GLY A 105 33.70 0.04 -18.11
C GLY A 105 33.25 1.49 -18.37
N THR A 106 31.95 1.75 -18.51
CA THR A 106 31.42 3.11 -18.71
C THR A 106 31.77 4.04 -17.55
N LEU A 107 31.62 3.60 -16.30
CA LEU A 107 31.89 4.44 -15.13
C LEU A 107 33.36 4.81 -15.04
N ALA A 108 34.25 3.85 -15.30
CA ALA A 108 35.69 4.06 -15.28
C ALA A 108 36.14 4.98 -16.42
N ALA A 109 35.66 4.75 -17.64
CA ALA A 109 36.00 5.56 -18.81
C ALA A 109 35.56 7.03 -18.67
N ARG A 110 34.50 7.29 -17.91
CA ARG A 110 33.98 8.63 -17.63
C ARG A 110 34.47 9.23 -16.32
N GLY A 111 35.33 8.52 -15.59
CA GLY A 111 35.87 8.96 -14.30
C GLY A 111 34.80 9.21 -13.23
N PHE A 112 33.66 8.50 -13.30
CA PHE A 112 32.54 8.70 -12.39
C PHE A 112 32.83 8.05 -11.03
N ARG A 113 32.60 8.80 -9.94
CA ARG A 113 32.97 8.42 -8.56
C ARG A 113 31.77 8.50 -7.62
N GLU A 114 31.84 7.78 -6.51
CA GLU A 114 30.87 7.91 -5.41
C GLU A 114 30.79 9.37 -4.93
N GLY A 115 29.61 9.79 -4.50
CA GLY A 115 29.27 11.16 -4.12
C GLY A 115 28.90 12.09 -5.28
N GLN A 116 29.29 11.75 -6.52
CA GLN A 116 28.91 12.53 -7.70
C GLN A 116 27.43 12.34 -8.04
N ARG A 117 26.83 13.38 -8.60
CA ARG A 117 25.41 13.43 -8.93
C ARG A 117 25.18 13.12 -10.40
N VAL A 118 24.21 12.26 -10.68
CA VAL A 118 23.68 12.04 -12.02
C VAL A 118 22.48 12.95 -12.22
N ASP A 119 22.52 13.78 -13.26
CA ASP A 119 21.34 14.49 -13.75
C ASP A 119 20.82 13.80 -15.01
N MET A 120 19.52 13.60 -15.09
CA MET A 120 18.85 12.94 -16.21
C MET A 120 17.90 13.94 -16.85
N ALA A 121 18.19 14.41 -18.07
CA ALA A 121 17.31 15.36 -18.76
C ALA A 121 15.90 14.77 -18.96
N GLY A 122 14.87 15.51 -18.56
CA GLY A 122 13.48 15.00 -18.53
C GLY A 122 13.13 14.20 -17.27
N TRP A 123 14.06 14.05 -16.32
CA TRP A 123 13.79 13.55 -14.98
C TRP A 123 13.10 14.62 -14.13
N THR A 124 11.86 14.94 -14.47
CA THR A 124 10.88 15.09 -13.38
C THR A 124 10.77 13.72 -12.75
N ARG A 125 11.43 13.51 -11.59
CA ARG A 125 11.36 12.31 -10.74
C ARG A 125 10.28 11.37 -11.24
N ALA A 126 10.65 10.29 -11.95
CA ALA A 126 9.73 9.28 -12.46
C ALA A 126 9.02 8.56 -11.30
N ARG A 127 8.16 9.31 -10.61
CA ARG A 127 7.22 8.90 -9.58
C ARG A 127 5.88 9.00 -10.30
N GLY A 128 5.40 7.91 -10.89
CA GLY A 128 3.95 7.73 -10.95
C GLY A 128 3.28 7.59 -12.31
N ARG A 129 3.89 7.04 -13.37
CA ARG A 129 3.10 6.49 -14.50
C ARG A 129 2.94 4.97 -14.40
N GLY A 130 4.02 4.18 -14.30
CA GLY A 130 3.94 2.73 -14.17
C GLY A 130 3.34 2.27 -12.83
N ARG A 131 3.76 2.90 -11.73
CA ARG A 131 3.13 2.71 -10.39
C ARG A 131 1.66 3.10 -10.35
N LEU A 132 1.27 4.13 -11.08
CA LEU A 132 -0.11 4.63 -11.07
C LEU A 132 -1.01 3.69 -11.87
N ALA A 133 -0.58 3.25 -13.06
CA ALA A 133 -1.27 2.22 -13.84
C ALA A 133 -1.45 0.92 -13.06
N GLY A 134 -0.38 0.42 -12.41
CA GLY A 134 -0.46 -0.79 -11.57
C GLY A 134 -1.39 -0.64 -10.35
N ARG A 135 -1.41 0.55 -9.73
CA ARG A 135 -2.34 0.86 -8.62
C ARG A 135 -3.78 0.93 -9.09
N TRP A 136 -4.05 1.57 -10.23
CA TRP A 136 -5.38 1.60 -10.83
C TRP A 136 -5.85 0.22 -11.24
N ALA A 137 -4.97 -0.61 -11.83
CA ALA A 137 -5.28 -2.00 -12.12
C ALA A 137 -5.66 -2.79 -10.86
N ALA A 138 -4.91 -2.65 -9.77
CA ALA A 138 -5.24 -3.29 -8.49
C ALA A 138 -6.56 -2.77 -7.89
N ASN A 139 -6.83 -1.47 -7.96
CA ASN A 139 -8.07 -0.86 -7.50
C ASN A 139 -9.27 -1.34 -8.31
N LEU A 140 -9.13 -1.44 -9.64
CA LEU A 140 -10.17 -1.92 -10.54
C LEU A 140 -10.43 -3.42 -10.34
N ALA A 141 -9.38 -4.23 -10.14
CA ALA A 141 -9.53 -5.65 -9.85
C ALA A 141 -10.27 -5.87 -8.52
N LEU A 142 -9.86 -5.17 -7.47
CA LEU A 142 -10.54 -5.21 -6.17
C LEU A 142 -11.98 -4.68 -6.32
N GLY A 143 -12.19 -3.45 -6.80
CA GLY A 143 -13.52 -2.89 -6.98
C GLY A 143 -14.46 -3.77 -7.82
N GLY A 144 -13.92 -4.38 -8.89
CA GLY A 144 -14.63 -5.36 -9.72
C GLY A 144 -15.03 -6.62 -8.96
N PHE A 145 -14.19 -7.12 -8.06
CA PHE A 145 -14.54 -8.23 -7.17
C PHE A 145 -15.74 -7.90 -6.27
N TRP A 146 -15.77 -6.74 -5.60
CA TRP A 146 -16.94 -6.35 -4.79
C TRP A 146 -18.19 -6.09 -5.65
N LEU A 147 -18.02 -5.54 -6.85
CA LEU A 147 -19.13 -5.35 -7.79
C LEU A 147 -19.70 -6.70 -8.27
N TYR A 148 -18.83 -7.69 -8.51
CA TYR A 148 -19.24 -9.06 -8.81
C TYR A 148 -20.08 -9.65 -7.67
N LEU A 149 -19.67 -9.48 -6.41
CA LEU A 149 -20.44 -9.93 -5.25
C LEU A 149 -21.81 -9.25 -5.17
N ALA A 150 -21.88 -7.94 -5.45
CA ALA A 150 -23.16 -7.22 -5.53
C ALA A 150 -24.05 -7.79 -6.66
N ALA A 151 -23.49 -7.97 -7.86
CA ALA A 151 -24.23 -8.49 -9.01
C ALA A 151 -24.79 -9.91 -8.78
N ARG A 152 -24.10 -10.75 -8.00
CA ARG A 152 -24.58 -12.09 -7.60
C ARG A 152 -25.85 -12.06 -6.76
N LEU A 153 -26.19 -10.93 -6.13
CA LEU A 153 -27.42 -10.76 -5.35
C LEU A 153 -28.63 -10.35 -6.21
N LEU A 154 -28.42 -9.84 -7.44
CA LEU A 154 -29.49 -9.34 -8.31
C LEU A 154 -30.58 -10.39 -8.59
N PRO A 155 -30.28 -11.67 -8.90
CA PRO A 155 -31.34 -12.65 -9.16
C PRO A 155 -32.20 -12.97 -7.93
N ALA A 156 -31.63 -12.89 -6.73
CA ALA A 156 -32.38 -13.06 -5.48
C ALA A 156 -33.29 -11.85 -5.24
N LEU A 157 -32.74 -10.63 -5.39
CA LEU A 157 -33.49 -9.39 -5.23
C LEU A 157 -34.63 -9.25 -6.25
N ALA A 158 -34.40 -9.62 -7.51
CA ALA A 158 -35.41 -9.59 -8.57
C ALA A 158 -36.57 -10.55 -8.29
N ARG A 159 -36.31 -11.66 -7.58
CA ARG A 159 -37.32 -12.61 -7.12
C ARG A 159 -37.95 -12.24 -5.76
N GLY A 160 -37.55 -11.12 -5.17
CA GLY A 160 -37.98 -10.71 -3.82
C GLY A 160 -37.43 -11.59 -2.69
N GLU A 161 -36.39 -12.37 -2.96
CA GLU A 161 -35.76 -13.28 -1.99
C GLU A 161 -34.74 -12.54 -1.10
N GLY A 162 -34.56 -13.00 0.14
CA GLY A 162 -33.51 -12.49 1.06
C GLY A 162 -33.86 -11.21 1.83
N GLY A 163 -34.95 -10.52 1.46
CA GLY A 163 -35.51 -9.40 2.22
C GLY A 163 -34.57 -8.20 2.39
N ALA A 164 -34.78 -7.43 3.46
CA ALA A 164 -34.02 -6.20 3.72
C ALA A 164 -32.50 -6.43 3.86
N ALA A 165 -32.09 -7.59 4.40
CA ALA A 165 -30.67 -7.94 4.56
C ALA A 165 -29.97 -8.07 3.20
N ALA A 166 -30.59 -8.73 2.22
CA ALA A 166 -30.02 -8.88 0.88
C ALA A 166 -29.88 -7.53 0.16
N ALA A 167 -30.90 -6.67 0.28
CA ALA A 167 -30.87 -5.33 -0.32
C ALA A 167 -29.76 -4.47 0.30
N MET A 168 -29.58 -4.52 1.62
CA MET A 168 -28.53 -3.77 2.29
C MET A 168 -27.14 -4.34 1.99
N LEU A 169 -26.99 -5.67 1.89
CA LEU A 169 -25.73 -6.29 1.49
C LEU A 169 -25.33 -5.90 0.06
N PHE A 170 -26.30 -5.81 -0.85
CA PHE A 170 -26.10 -5.28 -2.19
C PHE A 170 -25.61 -3.82 -2.16
N ALA A 171 -26.26 -2.97 -1.35
CA ALA A 171 -25.87 -1.57 -1.19
C ALA A 171 -24.45 -1.42 -0.62
N VAL A 172 -24.09 -2.20 0.41
CA VAL A 172 -22.75 -2.19 1.01
C VAL A 172 -21.68 -2.64 -0.01
N ASN A 173 -21.90 -3.75 -0.72
CA ASN A 173 -20.95 -4.24 -1.72
C ASN A 173 -20.76 -3.24 -2.87
N THR A 174 -21.85 -2.62 -3.34
CA THR A 174 -21.80 -1.57 -4.36
C THR A 174 -21.02 -0.35 -3.86
N LEU A 175 -21.26 0.09 -2.62
CA LEU A 175 -20.54 1.21 -2.02
C LEU A 175 -19.03 0.92 -1.91
N ILE A 176 -18.64 -0.29 -1.46
CA ILE A 176 -17.22 -0.67 -1.37
C ILE A 176 -16.59 -0.64 -2.77
N ALA A 177 -17.26 -1.17 -3.80
CA ALA A 177 -16.78 -1.13 -5.18
C ALA A 177 -16.53 0.32 -5.65
N LEU A 178 -17.47 1.22 -5.39
CA LEU A 178 -17.32 2.66 -5.71
C LEU A 178 -16.18 3.31 -4.92
N LEU A 179 -16.00 2.95 -3.65
CA LEU A 179 -14.91 3.46 -2.83
C LEU A 179 -13.54 2.97 -3.32
N PHE A 180 -13.41 1.77 -3.87
CA PHE A 180 -12.14 1.33 -4.48
C PHE A 180 -11.73 2.18 -5.68
N VAL A 181 -12.69 2.62 -6.49
CA VAL A 181 -12.45 3.48 -7.66
C VAL A 181 -12.18 4.92 -7.23
N THR A 182 -12.87 5.40 -6.19
CA THR A 182 -12.82 6.81 -5.78
C THR A 182 -11.89 7.11 -4.61
N ARG A 183 -11.32 6.10 -3.93
CA ARG A 183 -10.48 6.32 -2.72
C ARG A 183 -9.28 7.24 -2.99
N ARG A 184 -8.89 7.97 -1.94
CA ARG A 184 -7.69 8.81 -1.92
C ARG A 184 -6.44 7.94 -1.86
N GLU A 185 -5.36 8.47 -2.39
CA GLU A 185 -4.05 7.85 -2.30
C GLU A 185 -3.53 7.79 -0.86
N GLU A 186 -2.91 6.67 -0.51
CA GLU A 186 -2.19 6.55 0.76
C GLU A 186 -0.94 7.43 0.79
N LYS A 187 -0.82 8.26 1.84
CA LYS A 187 0.40 9.04 2.11
C LYS A 187 1.49 8.16 2.70
N ARG A 188 1.11 7.20 3.57
CA ARG A 188 2.00 6.25 4.24
C ARG A 188 1.31 4.90 4.44
N LEU A 189 2.06 3.81 4.23
CA LEU A 189 1.63 2.44 4.50
C LEU A 189 2.26 1.94 5.80
N THR A 190 1.60 1.01 6.50
CA THR A 190 2.30 0.23 7.52
C THR A 190 3.51 -0.49 6.91
N GLY A 191 4.65 -0.38 7.60
CA GLY A 191 5.90 -1.06 7.26
C GLY A 191 5.97 -2.51 7.76
N LEU A 192 5.03 -2.92 8.61
CA LEU A 192 5.03 -4.23 9.26
C LEU A 192 4.28 -5.26 8.40
N ALA A 193 4.99 -6.30 7.94
CA ALA A 193 4.40 -7.38 7.14
C ALA A 193 3.23 -8.08 7.87
N LYS A 194 3.33 -8.23 9.20
CA LYS A 194 2.27 -8.83 10.03
C LYS A 194 0.91 -8.13 9.89
N ASP A 195 0.88 -6.80 9.79
CA ASP A 195 -0.38 -6.05 9.72
C ASP A 195 -1.11 -6.30 8.38
N ARG A 196 -0.33 -6.53 7.31
CA ARG A 196 -0.86 -6.91 6.00
C ARG A 196 -1.44 -8.32 6.04
N VAL A 197 -0.72 -9.27 6.61
CA VAL A 197 -1.18 -10.66 6.77
C VAL A 197 -2.47 -10.70 7.57
N VAL A 198 -2.54 -10.03 8.73
CA VAL A 198 -3.76 -9.93 9.55
C VAL A 198 -4.93 -9.37 8.73
N THR A 199 -4.70 -8.33 7.93
CA THR A 199 -5.75 -7.76 7.05
C THR A 199 -6.26 -8.79 6.05
N PHE A 200 -5.37 -9.46 5.30
CA PHE A 200 -5.76 -10.45 4.31
C PHE A 200 -6.49 -11.63 4.95
N LEU A 201 -5.97 -12.15 6.06
CA LEU A 201 -6.62 -13.23 6.81
C LEU A 201 -8.01 -12.81 7.32
N SER A 202 -8.20 -11.56 7.76
CA SER A 202 -9.52 -11.07 8.18
C SER A 202 -10.54 -11.17 7.05
N VAL A 203 -10.15 -10.73 5.86
CA VAL A 203 -11.02 -10.74 4.68
C VAL A 203 -11.37 -12.18 4.31
N LEU A 204 -10.37 -13.06 4.21
CA LEU A 204 -10.59 -14.49 3.91
C LEU A 204 -11.46 -15.18 4.96
N LEU A 205 -11.23 -14.89 6.25
CA LEU A 205 -11.98 -15.45 7.35
C LEU A 205 -13.46 -15.03 7.30
N SER A 206 -13.75 -13.79 6.88
CA SER A 206 -15.13 -13.31 6.75
C SER A 206 -15.93 -14.08 5.68
N PHE A 207 -15.27 -14.49 4.59
CA PHE A 207 -15.88 -15.33 3.55
C PHE A 207 -16.03 -16.80 3.96
N SER A 208 -15.42 -17.20 5.08
CA SER A 208 -15.57 -18.55 5.60
C SER A 208 -16.85 -18.72 6.43
N LEU A 209 -17.55 -17.64 6.82
CA LEU A 209 -18.83 -17.74 7.53
C LEU A 209 -19.89 -18.38 6.63
N LEU A 210 -20.64 -19.36 7.17
CA LEU A 210 -21.64 -20.12 6.41
C LEU A 210 -23.03 -19.95 7.05
N PRO A 211 -24.09 -19.76 6.25
CA PRO A 211 -25.45 -19.83 6.75
C PRO A 211 -25.73 -21.20 7.37
N ALA A 212 -26.48 -21.22 8.48
CA ALA A 212 -26.86 -22.43 9.18
C ALA A 212 -28.39 -22.44 9.39
N PRO A 213 -29.17 -22.81 8.36
CA PRO A 213 -30.63 -22.84 8.45
C PRO A 213 -31.08 -23.70 9.63
N GLY A 214 -32.03 -23.20 10.43
CA GLY A 214 -32.56 -23.90 11.60
C GLY A 214 -31.72 -23.77 12.88
N ALA A 215 -30.52 -23.18 12.82
CA ALA A 215 -29.65 -22.96 13.99
C ALA A 215 -29.67 -21.50 14.47
N SER A 216 -30.78 -20.78 14.28
CA SER A 216 -30.89 -19.37 14.69
C SER A 216 -31.26 -19.27 16.17
N LEU A 217 -30.49 -18.48 16.93
CA LEU A 217 -30.83 -18.05 18.30
C LEU A 217 -31.74 -16.81 18.31
N ILE A 218 -31.89 -16.15 17.16
CA ILE A 218 -32.81 -15.02 16.96
C ILE A 218 -34.11 -15.57 16.34
N PRO A 219 -35.29 -15.08 16.74
CA PRO A 219 -36.53 -15.47 16.06
C PRO A 219 -36.50 -15.13 14.56
N ALA A 220 -36.99 -16.03 13.72
CA ALA A 220 -36.83 -15.98 12.26
C ALA A 220 -37.30 -14.66 11.62
N GLY A 221 -38.39 -14.06 12.13
CA GLY A 221 -38.92 -12.78 11.63
C GLY A 221 -38.00 -11.57 11.92
N TRP A 222 -37.17 -11.64 12.96
CA TRP A 222 -36.28 -10.55 13.36
C TRP A 222 -34.89 -10.66 12.76
N ALA A 223 -34.43 -11.86 12.39
CA ALA A 223 -33.06 -12.09 11.91
C ALA A 223 -32.72 -11.24 10.67
N SER A 224 -33.59 -11.22 9.65
CA SER A 224 -33.36 -10.42 8.43
C SER A 224 -33.35 -8.92 8.72
N LEU A 225 -34.25 -8.43 9.58
CA LEU A 225 -34.31 -7.02 9.95
C LEU A 225 -33.06 -6.59 10.73
N LEU A 226 -32.65 -7.36 11.74
CA LEU A 226 -31.46 -7.06 12.54
C LEU A 226 -30.18 -7.10 11.71
N LEU A 227 -30.04 -8.08 10.81
CA LEU A 227 -28.92 -8.12 9.86
C LEU A 227 -28.91 -6.90 8.94
N ALA A 228 -30.07 -6.48 8.43
CA ALA A 228 -30.19 -5.27 7.61
C ALA A 228 -29.79 -4.01 8.40
N LEU A 229 -30.18 -3.90 9.67
CA LEU A 229 -29.79 -2.78 10.53
C LEU A 229 -28.28 -2.75 10.80
N CYS A 230 -27.67 -3.90 11.10
CA CYS A 230 -26.21 -3.98 11.28
C CYS A 230 -25.46 -3.63 9.99
N LEU A 231 -25.91 -4.13 8.84
CA LEU A 231 -25.35 -3.76 7.53
C LEU A 231 -25.55 -2.27 7.23
N GLY A 232 -26.68 -1.68 7.63
CA GLY A 232 -26.92 -0.24 7.55
C GLY A 232 -25.91 0.55 8.39
N GLY A 233 -25.56 0.07 9.58
CA GLY A 233 -24.48 0.62 10.39
C GLY A 233 -23.12 0.58 9.68
N VAL A 234 -22.80 -0.54 9.03
CA VAL A 234 -21.57 -0.69 8.21
C VAL A 234 -21.59 0.29 7.02
N PHE A 235 -22.73 0.41 6.34
CA PHE A 235 -22.92 1.34 5.22
C PHE A 235 -22.68 2.79 5.64
N LEU A 236 -23.28 3.23 6.75
CA LEU A 236 -23.09 4.56 7.30
C LEU A 236 -21.64 4.80 7.76
N ALA A 237 -20.96 3.79 8.30
CA ALA A 237 -19.54 3.87 8.65
C ALA A 237 -18.65 4.04 7.42
N TYR A 238 -18.96 3.36 6.31
CA TYR A 238 -18.28 3.59 5.04
C TYR A 238 -18.56 4.98 4.47
N LEU A 239 -19.80 5.48 4.51
CA LEU A 239 -20.09 6.86 4.08
C LEU A 239 -19.36 7.89 4.95
N SER A 240 -19.31 7.68 6.26
CA SER A 240 -18.60 8.55 7.20
C SER A 240 -17.08 8.55 6.97
N LEU A 241 -16.51 7.41 6.60
CA LEU A 241 -15.09 7.28 6.24
C LEU A 241 -14.82 7.90 4.86
N GLY A 242 -15.74 7.69 3.91
CA GLY A 242 -15.69 8.16 2.54
C GLY A 242 -14.41 7.74 1.82
N ARG A 243 -13.81 8.67 1.09
CA ARG A 243 -12.60 8.42 0.29
C ARG A 243 -11.34 8.08 1.10
N SER A 244 -11.38 8.09 2.43
CA SER A 244 -10.27 7.63 3.28
C SER A 244 -10.26 6.11 3.50
N PHE A 245 -11.17 5.38 2.83
CA PHE A 245 -11.26 3.92 2.84
C PHE A 245 -9.99 3.18 2.38
N GLY A 246 -9.69 2.05 3.03
CA GLY A 246 -8.76 1.04 2.53
C GLY A 246 -8.79 -0.26 3.35
N LEU A 247 -8.29 -1.35 2.76
CA LEU A 247 -8.23 -2.66 3.40
C LEU A 247 -7.14 -2.70 4.49
N VAL A 248 -5.94 -2.29 4.11
CA VAL A 248 -4.74 -2.32 4.95
C VAL A 248 -4.59 -0.99 5.70
N PRO A 249 -4.18 -1.02 6.99
CA PRO A 249 -3.83 0.18 7.74
C PRO A 249 -2.86 1.06 6.95
N ALA A 250 -3.34 2.24 6.57
CA ALA A 250 -2.56 3.24 5.85
C ALA A 250 -3.11 4.64 6.19
N ASP A 251 -2.24 5.62 6.15
CA ASP A 251 -2.60 7.01 6.33
C ASP A 251 -3.25 7.56 5.05
N ARG A 252 -4.57 7.76 5.12
CA ARG A 252 -5.41 8.34 4.05
C ARG A 252 -6.08 9.64 4.51
N GLY A 253 -5.48 10.30 5.51
CA GLY A 253 -6.02 11.48 6.17
C GLY A 253 -7.00 11.15 7.29
N LEU A 254 -6.80 11.83 8.42
CA LEU A 254 -7.60 11.66 9.63
C LEU A 254 -9.07 12.06 9.42
N LYS A 255 -9.99 11.22 9.90
CA LYS A 255 -11.43 11.49 9.94
C LYS A 255 -11.90 11.71 11.36
N THR A 256 -12.50 12.88 11.60
CA THR A 256 -13.07 13.27 12.91
C THR A 256 -14.54 13.68 12.82
N ALA A 257 -15.12 13.67 11.62
CA ALA A 257 -16.51 14.03 11.35
C ALA A 257 -17.39 12.79 11.14
N GLY A 258 -18.71 12.97 11.13
CA GLY A 258 -19.66 11.86 11.01
C GLY A 258 -19.63 10.97 12.26
N LEU A 259 -19.62 9.64 12.08
CA LEU A 259 -19.56 8.66 13.18
C LEU A 259 -18.24 8.70 13.96
N TYR A 260 -17.16 9.15 13.31
CA TYR A 260 -15.85 9.34 13.94
C TYR A 260 -15.85 10.43 15.02
N ARG A 261 -16.93 11.23 15.13
CA ARG A 261 -17.06 12.19 16.24
C ARG A 261 -17.34 11.50 17.59
N TRP A 262 -17.85 10.27 17.57
CA TRP A 262 -18.31 9.54 18.76
C TRP A 262 -17.37 8.41 19.18
N VAL A 263 -16.77 7.73 18.20
CA VAL A 263 -15.87 6.59 18.42
C VAL A 263 -14.73 6.62 17.42
N ARG A 264 -13.56 6.10 17.79
CA ARG A 264 -12.38 6.13 16.90
C ARG A 264 -12.49 5.22 15.70
N HIS A 265 -13.17 4.08 15.85
CA HIS A 265 -13.26 3.02 14.85
C HIS A 265 -14.71 2.57 14.62
N PRO A 266 -15.60 3.46 14.12
CA PRO A 266 -17.02 3.14 13.93
C PRO A 266 -17.22 2.01 12.90
N LEU A 267 -16.34 1.90 11.90
CA LEU A 267 -16.41 0.82 10.90
C LEU A 267 -16.15 -0.54 11.52
N TYR A 268 -15.03 -0.70 12.26
CA TYR A 268 -14.73 -1.96 12.93
C TYR A 268 -15.80 -2.32 13.98
N GLY A 269 -16.34 -1.32 14.69
CA GLY A 269 -17.46 -1.54 15.62
C GLY A 269 -18.73 -2.03 14.92
N ALA A 270 -19.07 -1.44 13.77
CA ALA A 270 -20.24 -1.87 12.98
C ALA A 270 -20.04 -3.27 12.37
N GLU A 271 -18.85 -3.60 11.89
CA GLU A 271 -18.51 -4.95 11.41
C GLU A 271 -18.60 -5.97 12.55
N MET A 272 -18.11 -5.66 13.75
CA MET A 272 -18.25 -6.52 14.92
C MET A 272 -19.74 -6.76 15.27
N ALA A 273 -20.57 -5.72 15.25
CA ALA A 273 -22.01 -5.86 15.48
C ALA A 273 -22.67 -6.73 14.41
N PHE A 274 -22.30 -6.57 13.15
CA PHE A 274 -22.78 -7.42 12.05
C PHE A 274 -22.38 -8.90 12.26
N PHE A 275 -21.11 -9.19 12.56
CA PHE A 275 -20.68 -10.57 12.77
C PHE A 275 -21.28 -11.22 14.02
N ALA A 276 -21.52 -10.45 15.09
CA ALA A 276 -22.30 -10.91 16.25
C ALA A 276 -23.73 -11.28 15.84
N CYS A 277 -24.42 -10.39 15.11
CA CYS A 277 -25.78 -10.65 14.63
C CYS A 277 -25.83 -11.84 13.67
N PHE A 278 -24.84 -11.99 12.77
CA PHE A 278 -24.73 -13.13 11.87
C PHE A 278 -24.56 -14.43 12.64
N LEU A 279 -23.69 -14.46 13.65
CA LEU A 279 -23.48 -15.62 14.50
C LEU A 279 -24.78 -16.02 15.22
N LEU A 280 -25.49 -15.06 15.80
CA LEU A 280 -26.75 -15.33 16.48
C LEU A 280 -27.83 -15.84 15.53
N ALA A 281 -27.86 -15.36 14.28
CA ALA A 281 -28.78 -15.84 13.25
C ALA A 281 -28.38 -17.21 12.65
N ASN A 282 -27.13 -17.63 12.80
CA ASN A 282 -26.54 -18.83 12.18
C ASN A 282 -25.60 -19.55 13.16
N PHE A 283 -26.11 -19.94 14.32
CA PHE A 283 -25.27 -20.35 15.44
C PHE A 283 -24.69 -21.75 15.23
N THR A 284 -23.37 -21.83 15.11
CA THR A 284 -22.61 -23.08 15.08
C THR A 284 -21.28 -22.87 15.79
N ALA A 285 -20.67 -23.93 16.34
CA ALA A 285 -19.34 -23.85 16.95
C ALA A 285 -18.29 -23.30 15.97
N ARG A 286 -18.40 -23.66 14.68
CA ARG A 286 -17.55 -23.14 13.61
C ARG A 286 -17.74 -21.64 13.41
N ASN A 287 -18.98 -21.16 13.25
CA ASN A 287 -19.24 -19.72 13.10
C ASN A 287 -18.81 -18.94 14.36
N ALA A 288 -18.97 -19.52 15.56
CA ALA A 288 -18.51 -18.90 16.79
C ALA A 288 -16.98 -18.72 16.81
N ALA A 289 -16.22 -19.76 16.44
CA ALA A 289 -14.77 -19.71 16.35
C ALA A 289 -14.29 -18.70 15.28
N VAL A 290 -14.93 -18.69 14.12
CA VAL A 290 -14.65 -17.73 13.03
C VAL A 290 -14.93 -16.30 13.47
N THR A 291 -16.08 -16.04 14.10
CA THR A 291 -16.45 -14.70 14.61
C THR A 291 -15.49 -14.23 15.71
N ALA A 292 -15.06 -15.11 16.62
CA ALA A 292 -14.04 -14.77 17.62
C ALA A 292 -12.71 -14.37 16.96
N GLY A 293 -12.26 -15.13 15.95
CA GLY A 293 -11.08 -14.78 15.16
C GLY A 293 -11.22 -13.43 14.44
N LEU A 294 -12.40 -13.14 13.87
CA LEU A 294 -12.69 -11.85 13.24
C LEU A 294 -12.63 -10.71 14.25
N PHE A 295 -13.15 -10.87 15.46
CA PHE A 295 -13.11 -9.85 16.51
C PHE A 295 -11.68 -9.51 16.92
N VAL A 296 -10.88 -10.55 17.18
CA VAL A 296 -9.44 -10.39 17.49
C VAL A 296 -8.75 -9.67 16.34
N SER A 297 -8.99 -10.10 15.10
CA SER A 297 -8.34 -9.53 13.93
C SER A 297 -8.72 -8.07 13.68
N LEU A 298 -10.01 -7.72 13.80
CA LEU A 298 -10.49 -6.33 13.71
C LEU A 298 -9.90 -5.46 14.83
N HIS A 299 -9.78 -6.01 16.04
CA HIS A 299 -9.13 -5.31 17.15
C HIS A 299 -7.64 -5.04 16.87
N LEU A 300 -6.91 -6.04 16.39
CA LEU A 300 -5.51 -5.89 16.01
C LEU A 300 -5.31 -4.88 14.86
N ARG A 301 -6.22 -4.88 13.88
CA ARG A 301 -6.23 -3.90 12.78
C ARG A 301 -6.46 -2.48 13.30
N ALA A 302 -7.41 -2.29 14.20
CA ALA A 302 -7.65 -1.02 14.86
C ALA A 302 -6.37 -0.52 15.56
N LEU A 303 -5.73 -1.37 16.38
CA LEU A 303 -4.49 -1.01 17.07
C LEU A 303 -3.34 -0.69 16.11
N ALA A 304 -3.20 -1.43 15.00
CA ALA A 304 -2.20 -1.14 13.99
C ALA A 304 -2.43 0.24 13.33
N GLU A 305 -3.69 0.59 13.08
CA GLU A 305 -4.08 1.91 12.58
C GLU A 305 -3.80 3.02 13.61
N GLU A 306 -4.14 2.82 14.88
CA GLU A 306 -3.80 3.80 15.95
C GLU A 306 -2.29 4.01 16.04
N ARG A 307 -1.48 2.95 15.98
CA ARG A 307 0.00 3.04 16.01
C ARG A 307 0.56 3.79 14.81
N LEU A 308 -0.02 3.61 13.63
CA LEU A 308 0.39 4.31 12.42
C LEU A 308 0.07 5.82 12.53
N LEU A 309 -1.13 6.15 13.01
CA LEU A 309 -1.62 7.52 13.10
C LEU A 309 -1.07 8.28 14.31
N ALA A 310 -0.66 7.59 15.39
CA ALA A 310 -0.11 8.21 16.61
C ALA A 310 1.14 9.07 16.38
N ARG A 311 1.82 8.90 15.24
CA ARG A 311 2.93 9.73 14.81
C ARG A 311 2.51 11.17 14.49
N GLU A 312 1.22 11.39 14.18
CA GLU A 312 0.67 12.72 13.91
C GLU A 312 0.10 13.37 15.17
N GLU A 313 0.40 14.65 15.35
CA GLU A 313 -0.14 15.45 16.45
C GLU A 313 -1.67 15.59 16.38
N ALA A 314 -2.22 15.70 15.17
CA ALA A 314 -3.67 15.77 14.94
C ALA A 314 -4.40 14.52 15.48
N TYR A 315 -3.81 13.32 15.29
CA TYR A 315 -4.40 12.09 15.82
C TYR A 315 -4.31 12.02 17.34
N ARG A 316 -3.17 12.43 17.93
CA ARG A 316 -3.01 12.46 19.39
C ARG A 316 -4.04 13.38 20.05
N SER A 317 -4.30 14.55 19.46
CA SER A 317 -5.33 15.49 19.93
C SER A 317 -6.75 14.92 19.76
N TYR A 318 -6.99 14.18 18.68
CA TYR A 318 -8.26 13.51 18.44
C TYR A 318 -8.53 12.37 19.43
N SER A 319 -7.54 11.51 19.69
CA SER A 319 -7.70 10.34 20.56
C SER A 319 -7.93 10.70 22.03
N GLN A 320 -7.43 11.87 22.47
CA GLN A 320 -7.72 12.42 23.79
C GLN A 320 -9.18 12.87 23.93
N ARG A 321 -9.76 13.44 22.86
CA ARG A 321 -11.17 13.88 22.85
C ARG A 321 -12.13 12.71 22.68
N VAL A 322 -11.84 11.80 21.75
CA VAL A 322 -12.67 10.62 21.47
C VAL A 322 -12.00 9.39 22.08
N ARG A 323 -12.34 9.10 23.34
CA ARG A 323 -11.73 8.01 24.12
C ARG A 323 -12.22 6.62 23.74
N ALA A 324 -13.49 6.51 23.35
CA ALA A 324 -14.10 5.25 22.98
C ALA A 324 -13.59 4.71 21.63
N ARG A 325 -13.23 3.43 21.58
CA ARG A 325 -12.80 2.79 20.31
C ARG A 325 -13.97 2.39 19.43
N TYR A 326 -14.94 1.64 19.98
CA TYR A 326 -15.99 0.99 19.21
C TYR A 326 -17.39 1.39 19.66
N ILE A 327 -17.63 1.41 20.97
CA ILE A 327 -18.94 1.70 21.54
C ILE A 327 -18.86 3.03 22.30
N PRO A 328 -19.74 4.01 22.01
CA PRO A 328 -19.75 5.28 22.72
C PRO A 328 -19.81 5.06 24.23
N ARG A 329 -19.04 5.86 24.99
CA ARG A 329 -19.00 5.85 26.47
C ARG A 329 -18.40 4.60 27.14
N LEU A 330 -17.90 3.62 26.38
CA LEU A 330 -17.05 2.54 26.89
C LEU A 330 -15.58 2.85 26.54
N VAL A 331 -14.74 3.02 27.57
CA VAL A 331 -13.30 3.34 27.45
C VAL A 331 -12.47 2.07 27.52
#